data_AF-A0A6I6HHL1-F1
#
_entry.id   AF-A0A6I6HHL1-F1
#
_cell.length_a   1.000
_cell.length_b   1.000
_cell.length_c   1.000
_cell.angle_alpha   90.00
_cell.angle_beta   90.00
_cell.angle_gamma   90.00
#
_symmetry.space_group_name_H-M   'P 1'
#
loop_
_entity.id
_entity.type
_entity.pdbx_description
1 polymer ?
#
loop_
_entity_poly.entity_id
_entity_poly.type
_entity_poly.pdbx_seq_one_letter_code
_entity_poly.pdbx_strand_id
1 'polypeptide(L)'
;MKKPVPDPPSLHLIETIETDVPSCPEHPPLFSVRAGVSAEDALVHASFYLKCARTTVIEAVRHTNKEGRGLAWSTQHSVEMAMALLDALLDGLEERQMPG
;
A
#
# COMPACT_ATOMS: atom_id res chain seq x y z
N MET A 1 -39.52 -13.06 -9.20
CA MET A 1 -38.17 -13.65 -9.07
C MET A 1 -37.24 -12.56 -8.60
N LYS A 2 -36.80 -12.58 -7.33
CA LYS A 2 -35.76 -11.64 -6.88
C LYS A 2 -34.43 -12.21 -7.36
N LYS A 3 -33.72 -11.46 -8.22
CA LYS A 3 -32.31 -11.76 -8.51
C LYS A 3 -31.60 -11.89 -7.16
N PRO A 4 -30.83 -12.96 -6.90
CA PRO A 4 -29.98 -13.01 -5.72
C PRO A 4 -29.09 -11.75 -5.79
N VAL A 5 -29.12 -10.96 -4.73
CA VAL A 5 -28.15 -9.88 -4.57
C VAL A 5 -26.79 -10.57 -4.51
N PRO A 6 -25.82 -10.24 -5.39
CA PRO A 6 -24.49 -10.81 -5.29
C PRO A 6 -23.94 -10.49 -3.91
N ASP A 7 -23.40 -11.51 -3.23
CA ASP A 7 -22.71 -11.27 -1.96
C ASP A 7 -21.60 -10.23 -2.20
N PRO A 8 -21.44 -9.25 -1.29
CA PRO A 8 -20.39 -8.26 -1.43
C PRO A 8 -19.04 -9.00 -1.48
N PRO A 9 -18.14 -8.64 -2.42
CA PRO A 9 -16.85 -9.28 -2.50
C PRO A 9 -16.13 -9.09 -1.18
N SER A 10 -15.90 -10.19 -0.46
CA SER A 10 -15.07 -10.18 0.73
C SER A 10 -13.63 -9.88 0.29
N LEU A 11 -12.98 -8.91 0.93
CA LEU A 11 -11.59 -8.55 0.64
C LEU A 11 -10.64 -9.76 0.74
N HIS A 12 -10.99 -10.78 1.52
CA HIS A 12 -10.26 -12.05 1.64
C HIS A 12 -10.20 -12.88 0.35
N LEU A 13 -11.05 -12.56 -0.65
CA LEU A 13 -11.03 -13.20 -1.98
C LEU A 13 -10.30 -12.36 -3.02
N ILE A 14 -9.73 -11.21 -2.63
CA ILE A 14 -9.00 -10.34 -3.55
C ILE A 14 -7.54 -10.75 -3.55
N GLU A 15 -7.03 -10.98 -4.75
CA GLU A 15 -5.63 -11.27 -5.00
C GLU A 15 -5.07 -10.24 -5.97
N THR A 16 -3.76 -10.04 -5.89
CA THR A 16 -2.99 -9.28 -6.86
C THR A 16 -3.10 -9.90 -8.25
N ILE A 17 -3.13 -9.04 -9.27
CA ILE A 17 -2.96 -9.44 -10.67
C ILE A 17 -1.54 -9.10 -11.10
N GLU A 18 -1.01 -9.86 -12.07
CA GLU A 18 0.30 -9.55 -12.62
C GLU A 18 0.29 -8.15 -13.21
N THR A 19 1.15 -7.30 -12.67
CA THR A 19 1.20 -5.88 -13.04
C THR A 19 2.64 -5.46 -13.18
N ASP A 20 3.05 -5.09 -14.39
CA ASP A 20 4.39 -4.61 -14.65
C ASP A 20 4.68 -3.32 -13.88
N VAL A 21 5.87 -3.22 -13.31
CA VAL A 21 6.37 -2.00 -12.67
C VAL A 21 7.17 -1.23 -13.71
N PRO A 22 6.63 -0.12 -14.25
CA PRO A 22 7.33 0.66 -15.26
C PRO A 22 8.57 1.30 -14.64
N SER A 23 9.73 1.06 -15.27
CA SER A 23 11.02 1.60 -14.81
C SER A 23 11.74 2.40 -15.88
N CYS A 24 11.67 1.97 -17.15
CA CYS A 24 12.28 2.65 -18.28
C CYS A 24 11.34 2.61 -19.49
N PRO A 25 11.14 3.72 -20.23
CA PRO A 25 10.28 3.73 -21.41
C PRO A 25 10.88 2.98 -22.62
N GLU A 26 12.20 2.77 -22.65
CA GLU A 26 12.91 2.18 -23.80
C GLU A 26 13.18 0.67 -23.63
N HIS A 27 12.92 0.11 -22.46
CA HIS A 27 13.23 -1.29 -22.14
C HIS A 27 12.00 -2.02 -21.58
N PRO A 28 11.88 -3.35 -21.79
CA PRO A 28 10.85 -4.14 -21.14
C PRO A 28 10.90 -4.01 -19.61
N PRO A 29 9.76 -4.11 -18.91
CA PRO A 29 9.73 -4.08 -17.45
C PRO A 29 10.61 -5.17 -16.85
N LEU A 30 11.47 -4.78 -15.90
CA LEU A 30 12.34 -5.73 -15.19
C LEU A 30 11.65 -6.38 -13.99
N PHE A 31 10.61 -5.74 -13.47
CA PHE A 31 9.87 -6.19 -12.30
C PHE A 31 8.37 -6.19 -12.60
N SER A 32 7.67 -7.20 -12.10
CA SER A 32 6.22 -7.26 -12.05
C SER A 32 5.75 -7.59 -10.63
N VAL A 33 4.59 -7.07 -10.25
CA VAL A 33 3.84 -7.58 -9.11
C VAL A 33 3.42 -9.00 -9.45
N ARG A 34 3.75 -9.96 -8.58
CA ARG A 34 3.36 -11.36 -8.76
C ARG A 34 1.84 -11.50 -8.62
N ALA A 35 1.19 -12.20 -9.55
CA ALA A 35 -0.23 -12.56 -9.43
C ALA A 35 -0.50 -13.58 -8.32
N GLY A 36 -1.71 -13.55 -7.76
CA GLY A 36 -2.19 -14.55 -6.79
C GLY A 36 -1.67 -14.34 -5.37
N VAL A 37 -1.03 -13.21 -5.07
CA VAL A 37 -0.73 -12.81 -3.68
C VAL A 37 -1.99 -12.24 -3.07
N SER A 38 -2.33 -12.70 -1.86
CA SER A 38 -3.52 -12.22 -1.14
C SER A 38 -3.46 -10.70 -0.92
N ALA A 39 -4.62 -10.05 -0.90
CA ALA A 39 -4.69 -8.62 -0.60
C ALA A 39 -4.07 -8.29 0.76
N GLU A 40 -4.27 -9.15 1.76
CA GLU A 40 -3.69 -9.00 3.11
C GLU A 40 -2.16 -8.98 3.07
N ASP A 41 -1.53 -9.99 2.47
CA ASP A 41 -0.07 -10.06 2.34
C ASP A 41 0.46 -8.84 1.56
N ALA A 42 -0.22 -8.48 0.47
CA ALA A 42 0.14 -7.31 -0.33
C ALA A 42 0.08 -6.01 0.49
N LEU A 43 -0.93 -5.83 1.35
CA LEU A 43 -1.08 -4.68 2.24
C LEU A 43 0.00 -4.66 3.34
N VAL A 44 0.38 -5.82 3.88
CA VAL A 44 1.51 -5.94 4.82
C VAL A 44 2.82 -5.47 4.17
N HIS A 45 3.09 -5.91 2.94
CA HIS A 45 4.25 -5.46 2.17
C HIS A 45 4.18 -3.95 1.83
N ALA A 46 3.00 -3.44 1.47
CA ALA A 46 2.80 -2.02 1.25
C ALA A 46 3.08 -1.18 2.51
N SER A 47 2.63 -1.64 3.69
CA SER A 47 2.94 -1.01 4.97
C SER A 47 4.45 -1.01 5.24
N PHE A 48 5.15 -2.10 4.91
CA PHE A 48 6.62 -2.15 5.00
C PHE A 48 7.31 -1.10 4.11
N TYR A 49 6.91 -0.97 2.84
CA TYR A 49 7.48 0.03 1.94
C TYR A 49 7.21 1.47 2.41
N LEU A 50 6.03 1.74 2.98
CA LEU A 50 5.74 3.06 3.56
C LEU A 50 6.56 3.33 4.82
N LYS A 51 6.84 2.31 5.64
CA LYS A 51 7.79 2.43 6.77
C LYS A 51 9.18 2.81 6.27
N CYS A 52 9.67 2.18 5.19
CA CYS A 52 10.93 2.57 4.55
C CYS A 52 10.88 4.03 4.07
N ALA A 53 9.84 4.42 3.34
CA ALA A 53 9.68 5.78 2.84
C ALA A 53 9.67 6.82 3.97
N ARG A 54 8.97 6.55 5.07
CA ARG A 54 8.96 7.41 6.26
C ARG A 54 10.36 7.60 6.83
N THR A 55 11.11 6.52 7.02
CA THR A 55 12.50 6.61 7.52
C THR A 55 13.38 7.43 6.59
N THR A 56 13.27 7.22 5.28
CA THR A 56 14.05 7.97 4.29
C THR A 56 13.69 9.46 4.28
N VAL A 57 12.41 9.83 4.37
CA VAL A 57 11.98 11.24 4.36
C VAL A 57 12.46 11.96 5.62
N ILE A 58 12.38 11.33 6.80
CA ILE A 58 12.88 11.92 8.05
C ILE A 58 14.37 12.27 7.94
N GLU A 59 15.17 11.37 7.38
CA GLU A 59 16.59 11.66 7.14
C GLU A 59 16.78 12.71 6.04
N ALA A 60 15.99 12.67 4.96
CA ALA A 60 16.07 13.65 3.88
C ALA A 60 15.79 15.09 4.35
N VAL A 61 14.90 15.30 5.33
CA VAL A 61 14.65 16.63 5.94
C VAL A 61 15.95 17.27 6.44
N ARG A 62 16.89 16.48 6.95
CA ARG A 62 18.19 16.97 7.45
C ARG A 62 19.12 17.48 6.34
N HIS A 63 18.89 17.04 5.11
CA HIS A 63 19.71 17.37 3.95
C HIS A 63 19.05 18.40 3.01
N THR A 64 17.89 18.95 3.36
CA THR A 64 17.15 19.90 2.51
C THR A 64 17.23 21.35 3.00
N ASN A 65 17.18 22.27 2.03
CA ASN A 65 17.09 23.72 2.29
C ASN A 65 15.69 24.10 2.85
N LYS A 66 15.48 25.39 3.15
CA LYS A 66 14.23 25.85 3.79
C LYS A 66 12.96 25.51 3.00
N GLU A 67 13.00 25.62 1.68
CA GLU A 67 11.86 25.33 0.81
C GLU A 67 11.63 23.82 0.68
N GLY A 68 12.71 23.05 0.47
CA GLY A 68 12.66 21.60 0.36
C GLY A 68 12.19 20.91 1.64
N ARG A 69 12.44 21.52 2.81
CA ARG A 69 11.92 21.00 4.09
C ARG A 69 10.39 20.99 4.14
N GLY A 70 9.73 22.04 3.61
CA GLY A 70 8.26 22.08 3.54
C GLY A 70 7.68 20.93 2.71
N LEU A 71 8.32 20.64 1.57
CA LEU A 71 7.97 19.49 0.72
C LEU A 71 8.18 18.17 1.46
N ALA A 72 9.33 17.99 2.11
CA ALA A 72 9.65 16.78 2.85
C ALA A 72 8.67 16.54 4.02
N TRP A 73 8.27 17.59 4.75
CA TRP A 73 7.23 17.48 5.77
C TRP A 73 5.87 17.08 5.20
N SER A 74 5.47 17.68 4.06
CA SER A 74 4.23 17.31 3.38
C SER A 74 4.26 15.84 2.96
N THR A 75 5.38 15.37 2.42
CA THR A 75 5.55 13.96 2.05
C THR A 75 5.50 13.05 3.28
N GLN A 76 6.18 13.40 4.36
CA GLN A 76 6.14 12.63 5.61
C GLN A 76 4.70 12.47 6.12
N HIS A 77 3.95 13.58 6.14
CA HIS A 77 2.57 13.57 6.58
C HIS A 77 1.70 12.67 5.69
N SER A 78 1.82 12.76 4.37
CA SER A 78 1.09 11.87 3.46
C SER A 78 1.43 10.39 3.66
N VAL A 79 2.70 10.06 3.92
CA VAL A 79 3.12 8.69 4.23
C VAL A 79 2.51 8.20 5.54
N GLU A 80 2.50 9.02 6.59
CA GLU A 80 1.89 8.68 7.88
C GLU A 80 0.38 8.42 7.74
N MET A 81 -0.32 9.25 6.96
CA MET A 81 -1.76 9.04 6.69
C MET A 81 -2.02 7.76 5.89
N ALA A 82 -1.17 7.44 4.90
CA ALA A 82 -1.30 6.21 4.13
C ALA A 82 -1.06 4.97 5.00
N MET A 83 -0.06 5.00 5.89
CA MET A 83 0.19 3.94 6.85
C MET A 83 -1.01 3.72 7.77
N ALA A 84 -1.60 4.79 8.33
CA ALA A 84 -2.77 4.68 9.19
C ALA A 84 -3.97 4.03 8.48
N LEU A 85 -4.17 4.32 7.19
CA LEU A 85 -5.22 3.67 6.38
C LEU A 85 -4.94 2.19 6.17
N LEU A 86 -3.69 1.80 5.92
CA LEU A 86 -3.31 0.40 5.75
C LEU A 86 -3.43 -0.39 7.05
N ASP A 87 -2.97 0.18 8.16
CA ASP A 87 -3.06 -0.47 9.48
C ASP A 87 -4.54 -0.70 9.84
N ALA A 88 -5.41 0.30 9.65
CA ALA A 88 -6.85 0.14 9.87
C ALA A 88 -7.51 -0.90 8.95
N LEU A 89 -7.03 -1.06 7.71
CA LEU A 89 -7.51 -2.11 6.81
C LEU A 89 -7.05 -3.49 7.28
N LEU A 90 -5.80 -3.63 7.70
CA LEU A 90 -5.26 -4.89 8.23
C LEU A 90 -6.01 -5.31 9.50
N ASP A 91 -6.19 -4.41 10.47
CA ASP A 91 -6.97 -4.67 11.69
C ASP A 91 -8.39 -5.16 11.35
N GLY A 92 -9.06 -4.50 10.39
CA GLY A 92 -10.39 -4.88 9.94
C GLY A 92 -10.45 -6.21 9.16
N LEU A 93 -9.33 -6.69 8.60
CA LEU A 93 -9.24 -8.02 8.00
C LEU A 93 -9.06 -9.10 9.08
N GLU A 94 -8.19 -8.85 10.05
CA GLU A 94 -7.95 -9.74 11.18
C GLU A 94 -9.23 -10.00 12.00
N GLU A 95 -9.99 -8.94 12.29
CA GLU A 95 -11.29 -9.04 13.00
C GLU A 95 -12.32 -9.91 12.25
N ARG A 96 -12.29 -9.92 10.91
CA ARG A 96 -13.23 -10.70 10.09
C ARG A 96 -12.84 -12.18 9.97
N GLN A 97 -11.54 -12.49 10.05
CA GLN A 97 -11.04 -13.86 10.03
C GLN A 97 -11.20 -14.58 11.37
N MET A 98 -11.33 -13.85 12.48
CA MET A 98 -11.64 -14.41 13.79
C MET A 98 -13.06 -14.02 14.27
N PRO A 99 -14.13 -14.58 13.68
CA PRO A 99 -15.46 -14.40 14.23
C PRO A 99 -15.54 -15.19 15.55
N GLY A 100 -15.65 -14.46 16.66
CA GLY A 100 -16.01 -15.02 17.97
C GLY A 100 -17.40 -15.65 17.96
#